data_AF-A0A2G9LPV5-F1
#
_entry.id   AF-A0A2G9LPV5-F1
#
_cell.length_a   1.000
_cell.length_b   1.000
_cell.length_c   1.000
_cell.angle_alpha   90.00
_cell.angle_beta   90.00
_cell.angle_gamma   90.00
#
_symmetry.space_group_name_H-M   'P 1'
#
loop_
_entity.id
_entity.type
_entity.pdbx_description
1 polymer ?
#
loop_
_entity_poly.entity_id
_entity_poly.type
_entity_poly.pdbx_seq_one_letter_code
_entity_poly.pdbx_strand_id
1 'polypeptide(L)'
;MPGMDELLEAIDSAVRRSVGTHMPALQKDITDVMAKPFLPYAIDVRLPYREARDRFRAELLRRTLAMRWGNVSLAAKALGIDRKTLHRMAKQLRIDVKAIRKELPKPEYVARDMIGERLSHVIAGYADILHPDRLHRLYESVPELSDGIAQEIEAVIPLTDADQEFDRQYFRLLLTLYPSMTQAARHAGIRRETLYRKLRSAGLK
;
A
#
# COMPACT_ATOMS: atom_id res chain seq x y z
N MET A 1 -17.96 -16.96 -0.70
CA MET A 1 -16.59 -16.58 -0.32
C MET A 1 -16.62 -16.33 1.18
N PRO A 2 -16.06 -17.24 1.99
CA PRO A 2 -16.13 -17.15 3.47
C PRO A 2 -15.22 -16.08 4.11
N GLY A 3 -14.28 -15.48 3.36
CA GLY A 3 -13.18 -14.73 3.99
C GLY A 3 -13.47 -13.33 4.56
N MET A 4 -14.55 -12.64 4.15
CA MET A 4 -14.75 -11.24 4.61
C MET A 4 -15.46 -11.16 5.97
N ASP A 5 -16.43 -12.05 6.21
CA ASP A 5 -17.17 -12.08 7.49
C ASP A 5 -16.28 -12.57 8.63
N GLU A 6 -15.45 -13.60 8.38
CA GLU A 6 -14.45 -14.11 9.33
C GLU A 6 -13.38 -13.06 9.66
N LEU A 7 -12.93 -12.31 8.64
CA LEU A 7 -12.00 -11.18 8.82
C LEU A 7 -12.62 -10.07 9.69
N LEU A 8 -13.89 -9.73 9.47
CA LEU A 8 -14.61 -8.72 10.25
C LEU A 8 -14.77 -9.13 11.71
N GLU A 9 -15.06 -10.41 11.96
CA GLU A 9 -15.17 -10.97 13.30
C GLU A 9 -13.81 -11.00 14.01
N ALA A 10 -12.75 -11.37 13.31
CA ALA A 10 -11.38 -11.33 13.84
C ALA A 10 -10.95 -9.90 14.22
N ILE A 11 -11.23 -8.92 13.36
CA ILE A 11 -10.95 -7.50 13.65
C ILE A 11 -11.76 -7.03 14.85
N ASP A 12 -13.06 -7.31 14.91
CA ASP A 12 -13.92 -6.88 16.04
C ASP A 12 -13.47 -7.51 17.36
N SER A 13 -13.20 -8.82 17.36
CA SER A 13 -12.70 -9.55 18.54
C SER A 13 -11.40 -8.94 19.07
N ALA A 14 -10.43 -8.66 18.18
CA ALA A 14 -9.17 -8.03 18.57
C ALA A 14 -9.36 -6.60 19.07
N VAL A 15 -10.16 -5.77 18.40
CA VAL A 15 -10.46 -4.39 18.83
C VAL A 15 -11.13 -4.39 20.21
N ARG A 16 -12.10 -5.29 20.45
CA ARG A 16 -12.76 -5.43 21.75
C ARG A 16 -11.79 -5.84 22.85
N ARG A 17 -10.87 -6.79 22.58
CA ARG A 17 -9.84 -7.20 23.55
C ARG A 17 -8.91 -6.03 23.92
N SER A 18 -8.50 -5.23 22.94
CA SER A 18 -7.54 -4.13 23.16
C SER A 18 -8.17 -2.90 23.83
N VAL A 19 -9.36 -2.49 23.39
CA VAL A 19 -10.02 -1.26 23.86
C VAL A 19 -10.96 -1.53 25.05
N GLY A 20 -11.46 -2.76 25.19
CA GLY A 20 -12.44 -3.17 26.21
C GLY A 20 -13.90 -2.88 25.85
N THR A 21 -14.15 -2.26 24.69
CA THR A 21 -15.49 -1.92 24.20
C THR A 21 -15.55 -2.08 22.68
N HIS A 22 -16.74 -2.31 22.15
CA HIS A 22 -16.96 -2.33 20.70
C HIS A 22 -16.80 -0.91 20.11
N MET A 23 -16.02 -0.78 19.04
CA MET A 23 -15.79 0.49 18.33
C MET A 23 -16.15 0.33 16.84
N PRO A 24 -17.44 0.50 16.46
CA PRO A 24 -17.89 0.32 15.09
C PRO A 24 -17.13 1.20 14.08
N ALA A 25 -16.78 2.44 14.48
CA ALA A 25 -16.06 3.39 13.63
C ALA A 25 -14.64 2.89 13.30
N LEU A 26 -13.89 2.46 14.31
CA LEU A 26 -12.53 1.93 14.12
C LEU A 26 -12.56 0.64 13.30
N GLN A 27 -13.50 -0.27 13.59
CA GLN A 27 -13.66 -1.49 12.81
C GLN A 27 -13.92 -1.16 11.34
N LYS A 28 -14.90 -0.29 11.07
CA LYS A 28 -15.23 0.16 9.71
C LYS A 28 -14.03 0.81 9.02
N ASP A 29 -13.26 1.66 9.72
CA ASP A 29 -12.08 2.29 9.12
C ASP A 29 -10.98 1.27 8.82
N ILE A 30 -10.73 0.31 9.72
CA ILE A 30 -9.80 -0.80 9.45
C ILE A 30 -10.27 -1.58 8.23
N THR A 31 -11.55 -1.95 8.16
CA THR A 31 -12.14 -2.68 7.03
C THR A 31 -12.05 -1.89 5.73
N ASP A 32 -12.48 -0.63 5.72
CA ASP A 32 -12.47 0.26 4.55
C ASP A 32 -11.04 0.49 4.05
N VAL A 33 -10.11 0.56 4.99
CA VAL A 33 -8.70 0.63 4.70
C VAL A 33 -8.28 -0.71 4.11
N MET A 34 -8.41 -1.86 4.78
CA MET A 34 -8.00 -3.17 4.26
C MET A 34 -8.61 -3.53 2.90
N ALA A 35 -9.86 -3.16 2.64
CA ALA A 35 -10.55 -3.37 1.36
C ALA A 35 -9.94 -2.57 0.20
N LYS A 36 -9.28 -1.44 0.48
CA LYS A 36 -8.63 -0.65 -0.57
C LYS A 36 -7.28 -1.27 -0.94
N PRO A 37 -6.92 -1.31 -2.24
CA PRO A 37 -5.55 -1.55 -2.70
C PRO A 37 -4.55 -0.68 -1.92
N PHE A 38 -3.66 -1.29 -1.15
CA PHE A 38 -2.62 -0.53 -0.44
C PHE A 38 -1.42 -0.34 -1.34
N LEU A 39 -0.86 0.87 -1.33
CA LEU A 39 0.48 1.11 -1.84
C LEU A 39 1.46 0.88 -0.69
N PRO A 40 2.35 -0.13 -0.78
CA PRO A 40 3.23 -0.49 0.32
C PRO A 40 4.29 0.54 0.73
N TYR A 41 4.29 1.75 0.17
CA TYR A 41 5.43 2.66 0.28
C TYR A 41 4.99 4.13 0.28
N ALA A 42 5.75 4.93 1.03
CA ALA A 42 5.64 6.38 0.99
C ALA A 42 6.06 6.89 -0.40
N ILE A 43 5.17 7.64 -1.04
CA ILE A 43 5.48 8.28 -2.32
C ILE A 43 6.35 9.51 -2.05
N ASP A 44 7.60 9.47 -2.51
CA ASP A 44 8.51 10.61 -2.40
C ASP A 44 8.21 11.65 -3.49
N VAL A 45 7.36 12.62 -3.15
CA VAL A 45 7.00 13.74 -4.03
C VAL A 45 8.11 14.78 -4.18
N ARG A 46 9.27 14.63 -3.51
CA ARG A 46 10.44 15.48 -3.75
C ARG A 46 11.15 15.13 -5.07
N LEU A 47 10.91 13.93 -5.59
CA LEU A 47 11.43 13.47 -6.86
C LEU A 47 10.52 13.88 -8.03
N PRO A 48 11.04 14.02 -9.26
CA PRO A 48 10.21 14.15 -10.45
C PRO A 48 9.28 12.94 -10.62
N TYR A 49 8.11 13.14 -11.25
CA TYR A 49 7.03 12.14 -11.35
C TYR A 49 7.52 10.81 -11.93
N ARG A 50 8.34 10.86 -12.98
CA ARG A 50 8.88 9.65 -13.62
C ARG A 50 9.76 8.85 -12.67
N GLU A 51 10.63 9.53 -11.93
CA GLU A 51 11.56 8.88 -10.99
C GLU A 51 10.82 8.31 -9.78
N ALA A 52 9.89 9.08 -9.22
CA ALA A 52 9.02 8.61 -8.14
C ALA A 52 8.25 7.35 -8.56
N ARG A 53 7.70 7.35 -9.78
CA ARG A 53 6.97 6.19 -10.32
C ARG A 53 7.87 4.99 -10.57
N ASP A 54 9.07 5.20 -11.10
CA ASP A 54 10.01 4.11 -11.34
C ASP A 54 10.47 3.48 -10.00
N ARG A 55 10.71 4.29 -8.96
CA ARG A 55 10.98 3.79 -7.60
C ARG A 55 9.80 3.02 -7.02
N PHE A 56 8.61 3.58 -7.10
CA PHE A 56 7.34 2.94 -6.73
C PHE A 56 7.20 1.55 -7.37
N ARG A 57 7.37 1.48 -8.70
CA ARG A 57 7.21 0.22 -9.45
C ARG A 57 8.29 -0.78 -9.10
N ALA A 58 9.51 -0.30 -8.84
CA ALA A 58 10.60 -1.17 -8.43
C ALA A 58 10.29 -1.84 -7.10
N GLU A 59 9.79 -1.07 -6.15
CA GLU A 59 9.47 -1.56 -4.81
C GLU A 59 8.26 -2.51 -4.83
N LEU A 60 7.21 -2.15 -5.56
CA LEU A 60 6.07 -3.03 -5.81
C LEU A 60 6.53 -4.38 -6.39
N LEU A 61 7.38 -4.32 -7.42
CA LEU A 61 7.85 -5.53 -8.08
C LEU A 61 8.74 -6.38 -7.18
N ARG A 62 9.62 -5.76 -6.36
CA ARG A 62 10.43 -6.47 -5.36
C ARG A 62 9.55 -7.19 -4.34
N ARG A 63 8.56 -6.51 -3.76
CA ARG A 63 7.66 -7.10 -2.76
C ARG A 63 6.77 -8.20 -3.36
N THR A 64 6.24 -8.00 -4.58
CA THR A 64 5.45 -9.04 -5.23
C THR A 64 6.29 -10.26 -5.57
N LEU A 65 7.52 -10.06 -6.06
CA LEU A 65 8.45 -11.17 -6.24
C LEU A 65 8.79 -11.84 -4.91
N ALA A 66 8.95 -11.05 -3.84
CA ALA A 66 9.24 -11.55 -2.51
C ALA A 66 8.14 -12.47 -1.99
N MET A 67 6.89 -11.99 -2.00
CA MET A 67 5.71 -12.74 -1.57
C MET A 67 5.50 -14.03 -2.37
N ARG A 68 6.05 -14.12 -3.58
CA ARG A 68 5.95 -15.29 -4.46
C ARG A 68 7.27 -16.05 -4.59
N TRP A 69 8.20 -15.91 -3.64
CA TRP A 69 9.48 -16.63 -3.60
C TRP A 69 10.32 -16.50 -4.90
N GLY A 70 10.27 -15.32 -5.52
CA GLY A 70 10.91 -15.05 -6.81
C GLY A 70 10.32 -15.83 -7.98
N ASN A 71 9.09 -16.36 -7.85
CA ASN A 71 8.36 -16.97 -8.96
C ASN A 71 7.76 -15.88 -9.86
N VAL A 72 8.45 -15.62 -10.97
CA VAL A 72 8.07 -14.61 -11.98
C VAL A 72 6.67 -14.86 -12.56
N SER A 73 6.29 -16.12 -12.76
CA SER A 73 4.97 -16.45 -13.34
C SER A 73 3.83 -16.12 -12.38
N LEU A 74 3.98 -16.49 -11.09
CA LEU A 74 3.00 -16.14 -10.06
C LEU A 74 2.95 -14.63 -9.80
N ALA A 75 4.12 -13.97 -9.76
CA ALA A 75 4.19 -12.53 -9.61
C ALA A 75 3.53 -11.78 -10.78
N ALA A 76 3.75 -12.24 -12.03
CA ALA A 76 3.13 -11.65 -13.21
C ALA A 76 1.61 -11.81 -13.17
N LYS A 77 1.12 -13.00 -12.82
CA LYS A 77 -0.31 -13.28 -12.65
C LYS A 77 -0.93 -12.35 -11.59
N ALA A 78 -0.27 -12.22 -10.43
CA ALA A 78 -0.76 -11.38 -9.34
C ALA A 78 -0.78 -9.88 -9.71
N LEU A 79 0.18 -9.42 -10.53
CA LEU A 79 0.19 -8.05 -11.05
C LEU A 79 -0.74 -7.84 -12.26
N GLY A 80 -1.42 -8.88 -12.76
CA GLY A 80 -2.26 -8.79 -13.95
C GLY A 80 -1.50 -8.47 -15.24
N ILE A 81 -0.22 -8.86 -15.33
CA ILE A 81 0.63 -8.63 -16.51
C ILE A 81 1.20 -9.93 -17.05
N ASP A 82 1.70 -9.90 -18.28
CA ASP A 82 2.41 -11.05 -18.84
C ASP A 82 3.85 -11.17 -18.29
N ARG A 83 4.37 -12.40 -18.32
CA ARG A 83 5.72 -12.73 -17.82
C ARG A 83 6.83 -11.93 -18.54
N LYS A 84 6.68 -11.64 -19.84
CA LYS A 84 7.69 -10.90 -20.63
C LYS A 84 7.71 -9.44 -20.22
N THR A 85 6.55 -8.84 -19.94
CA THR A 85 6.43 -7.49 -19.38
C THR A 85 7.09 -7.41 -18.01
N LEU A 86 6.86 -8.39 -17.13
CA LEU A 86 7.51 -8.42 -15.82
C LEU A 86 9.04 -8.47 -15.94
N HIS A 87 9.58 -9.32 -16.81
CA HIS A 87 11.03 -9.39 -17.07
C HIS A 87 11.60 -8.08 -17.62
N ARG A 88 10.91 -7.45 -18.56
CA ARG A 88 11.31 -6.15 -19.12
C ARG A 88 11.34 -5.07 -18.03
N MET A 89 10.32 -5.04 -17.17
CA MET A 89 10.26 -4.12 -16.04
C MET A 89 11.39 -4.37 -15.05
N ALA A 90 11.64 -5.62 -14.65
CA ALA A 90 12.74 -5.97 -13.76
C ALA A 90 14.09 -5.51 -14.32
N LYS A 91 14.34 -5.72 -15.62
CA LYS A 91 15.56 -5.25 -16.29
C LYS A 91 15.66 -3.73 -16.31
N GLN A 92 14.59 -3.03 -16.68
CA GLN A 92 14.56 -1.57 -16.74
C GLN A 92 14.81 -0.94 -15.36
N LEU A 93 14.22 -1.52 -14.32
CA LEU A 93 14.31 -1.06 -12.94
C LEU A 93 15.53 -1.60 -12.19
N ARG A 94 16.41 -2.35 -12.88
CA ARG A 94 17.63 -2.96 -12.34
C ARG A 94 17.37 -3.85 -11.11
N ILE A 95 16.29 -4.63 -11.16
CA ILE A 95 15.93 -5.60 -10.13
C ILE A 95 16.56 -6.95 -10.48
N ASP A 96 17.43 -7.45 -9.61
CA ASP A 96 17.94 -8.81 -9.71
C ASP A 96 16.98 -9.81 -9.07
N VAL A 97 16.17 -10.45 -9.91
CA VAL A 97 15.22 -11.49 -9.51
C VAL A 97 15.91 -12.68 -8.84
N LYS A 98 17.17 -12.97 -9.18
CA LYS A 98 17.94 -14.07 -8.58
C LYS A 98 18.43 -13.71 -7.18
N ALA A 99 18.86 -12.46 -6.99
CA ALA A 99 19.29 -11.97 -5.67
C ALA A 99 18.13 -11.96 -4.68
N ILE A 100 16.94 -11.55 -5.11
CA ILE A 100 15.73 -11.59 -4.28
C ILE A 100 15.56 -12.98 -3.67
N ARG A 101 15.68 -14.06 -4.45
CA ARG A 101 15.54 -15.44 -3.93
C ARG A 101 16.48 -15.78 -2.76
N LYS A 102 17.63 -15.11 -2.67
CA LYS A 102 18.66 -15.37 -1.63
C LYS A 102 18.50 -14.46 -0.41
N GLU A 103 17.95 -13.27 -0.60
CA GLU A 103 17.85 -12.22 0.43
C GLU A 103 16.44 -12.13 1.06
N LEU A 104 15.55 -13.09 0.75
CA LEU A 104 14.15 -12.99 1.10
C LEU A 104 13.86 -13.17 2.59
N PRO A 105 13.23 -12.19 3.26
CA PRO A 105 12.38 -12.50 4.41
C PRO A 105 11.26 -13.44 3.95
N LYS A 106 10.78 -14.33 4.85
CA LYS A 106 9.63 -15.19 4.52
C LYS A 106 8.45 -14.31 4.06
N PRO A 107 7.70 -14.68 3.02
CA PRO A 107 6.54 -13.92 2.53
C PRO A 107 5.54 -13.49 3.60
N GLU A 108 5.35 -14.33 4.61
CA GLU A 108 4.52 -14.07 5.79
C GLU A 108 4.93 -12.77 6.49
N TYR A 109 6.23 -12.53 6.68
CA TYR A 109 6.73 -11.30 7.29
C TYR A 109 6.45 -10.07 6.42
N VAL A 110 6.60 -10.19 5.10
CA VAL A 110 6.37 -9.06 4.18
C VAL A 110 4.90 -8.64 4.17
N ALA A 111 3.97 -9.60 4.15
CA ALA A 111 2.54 -9.32 4.21
C ALA A 111 2.13 -8.76 5.58
N ARG A 112 2.64 -9.36 6.67
CA ARG A 112 2.41 -8.90 8.04
C ARG A 112 2.86 -7.46 8.25
N ASP A 113 4.10 -7.13 7.86
CA ASP A 113 4.64 -5.78 8.03
C ASP A 113 3.81 -4.74 7.28
N MET A 114 3.40 -5.04 6.04
CA MET A 114 2.53 -4.17 5.25
C MET A 114 1.19 -3.89 5.92
N ILE A 115 0.56 -4.93 6.47
CA ILE A 115 -0.72 -4.76 7.17
C ILE A 115 -0.51 -4.01 8.49
N GLY A 116 0.59 -4.29 9.19
CA GLY A 116 0.94 -3.65 10.46
C GLY A 116 1.14 -2.15 10.33
N GLU A 117 1.86 -1.70 9.31
CA GLU A 117 2.02 -0.27 8.99
C GLU A 117 0.66 0.40 8.77
N ARG A 118 -0.24 -0.29 8.06
CA ARG A 118 -1.56 0.22 7.71
C ARG A 118 -2.49 0.32 8.92
N LEU A 119 -2.53 -0.72 9.75
CA LEU A 119 -3.26 -0.70 11.01
C LEU A 119 -2.74 0.42 11.91
N SER A 120 -1.42 0.56 12.02
CA SER A 120 -0.78 1.60 12.83
C SER A 120 -1.19 3.01 12.40
N HIS A 121 -1.32 3.24 11.08
CA HIS A 121 -1.78 4.52 10.55
C HIS A 121 -3.25 4.80 10.86
N VAL A 122 -4.13 3.80 10.76
CA VAL A 122 -5.55 3.94 11.15
C VAL A 122 -5.65 4.25 12.64
N ILE A 123 -4.96 3.48 13.48
CA ILE A 123 -4.93 3.66 14.93
C ILE A 123 -4.43 5.06 15.32
N ALA A 124 -3.41 5.58 14.64
CA ALA A 124 -2.89 6.92 14.88
C ALA A 124 -3.95 8.01 14.70
N GLY A 125 -4.90 7.83 13.78
CA GLY A 125 -6.02 8.75 13.56
C GLY A 125 -6.99 8.86 14.75
N TYR A 126 -6.93 7.93 15.70
CA TYR A 126 -7.75 7.89 16.91
C TYR A 126 -7.00 8.38 18.16
N ALA A 127 -5.75 8.83 18.04
CA ALA A 127 -4.91 9.21 19.18
C ALA A 127 -5.51 10.34 20.04
N ASP A 128 -6.23 11.28 19.43
CA ASP A 128 -6.86 12.41 20.15
C ASP A 128 -8.16 12.03 20.87
N ILE A 129 -8.74 10.87 20.54
CA ILE A 129 -10.05 10.42 21.04
C ILE A 129 -9.88 9.31 22.09
N LEU A 130 -8.85 8.48 21.95
CA LEU A 130 -8.59 7.36 22.82
C LEU A 130 -7.70 7.74 24.01
N HIS A 131 -8.00 7.16 25.17
CA HIS A 131 -7.09 7.23 26.32
C HIS A 131 -5.72 6.62 25.95
N PRO A 132 -4.59 7.21 26.36
CA PRO A 132 -3.25 6.72 25.99
C PRO A 132 -3.03 5.22 26.26
N ASP A 133 -3.50 4.69 27.39
CA ASP A 133 -3.36 3.26 27.71
C ASP A 133 -4.16 2.33 26.79
N ARG A 134 -5.29 2.81 26.25
CA ARG A 134 -6.09 2.04 25.27
C ARG A 134 -5.42 2.09 23.90
N LEU A 135 -4.91 3.26 23.53
CA LEU A 135 -4.14 3.44 22.31
C LEU A 135 -2.90 2.54 22.30
N HIS A 136 -2.16 2.48 23.41
CA HIS A 136 -0.98 1.63 23.56
C HIS A 136 -1.32 0.15 23.39
N ARG A 137 -2.34 -0.35 24.09
CA ARG A 137 -2.81 -1.75 23.94
C ARG A 137 -3.25 -2.06 22.51
N LEU A 138 -3.85 -1.10 21.83
CA LEU A 138 -4.25 -1.26 20.43
C LEU A 138 -3.01 -1.42 19.53
N TYR A 139 -1.95 -0.63 19.74
CA TYR A 139 -0.66 -0.82 19.07
C TYR A 139 0.00 -2.16 19.39
N GLU A 140 -0.07 -2.63 20.64
CA GLU A 140 0.44 -3.95 21.03
C GLU A 140 -0.29 -5.10 20.35
N SER A 141 -1.56 -4.91 19.97
CA SER A 141 -2.36 -5.91 19.24
C SER A 141 -2.15 -5.91 17.72
N VAL A 142 -1.47 -4.90 17.17
CA VAL A 142 -1.20 -4.81 15.72
C VAL A 142 -0.52 -6.06 15.17
N PRO A 143 0.52 -6.63 15.80
CA PRO A 143 1.19 -7.82 15.26
C PRO A 143 0.27 -9.05 15.10
N GLU A 144 -0.60 -9.33 16.08
CA GLU A 144 -1.56 -10.44 16.02
C GLU A 144 -2.63 -10.19 14.95
N LEU A 145 -3.15 -8.97 14.90
CA LEU A 145 -4.10 -8.54 13.86
C LEU A 145 -3.51 -8.67 12.47
N SER A 146 -2.26 -8.23 12.29
CA SER A 146 -1.56 -8.32 11.02
C SER A 146 -1.38 -9.77 10.56
N ASP A 147 -1.07 -10.69 11.47
CA ASP A 147 -0.94 -12.12 11.13
C ASP A 147 -2.28 -12.70 10.66
N GLY A 148 -3.38 -12.43 11.37
CA GLY A 148 -4.70 -12.92 10.99
C GLY A 148 -5.16 -12.35 9.64
N ILE A 149 -4.99 -11.05 9.42
CA ILE A 149 -5.37 -10.40 8.16
C ILE A 149 -4.47 -10.87 7.00
N ALA A 150 -3.17 -11.11 7.23
CA ALA A 150 -2.23 -11.54 6.21
C ALA A 150 -2.55 -12.93 5.63
N GLN A 151 -3.23 -13.78 6.41
CA GLN A 151 -3.67 -15.09 5.98
C GLN A 151 -4.88 -15.02 5.04
N GLU A 152 -5.74 -14.01 5.23
CA GLU A 152 -7.01 -13.88 4.51
C GLU A 152 -6.94 -12.97 3.27
N ILE A 153 -6.03 -12.00 3.25
CA ILE A 153 -5.95 -11.00 2.16
C ILE A 153 -4.85 -11.36 1.16
N GLU A 154 -5.23 -11.49 -0.11
CA GLU A 154 -4.25 -11.48 -1.20
C GLU A 154 -3.66 -10.06 -1.34
N ALA A 155 -2.51 -9.83 -0.71
CA ALA A 155 -1.90 -8.50 -0.58
C ALA A 155 -1.33 -7.89 -1.89
N VAL A 156 -1.57 -8.51 -3.05
CA VAL A 156 -1.04 -8.04 -4.34
C VAL A 156 -2.12 -7.39 -5.18
N ILE A 157 -1.89 -6.13 -5.51
CA ILE A 157 -2.77 -5.33 -6.35
C ILE A 157 -2.31 -5.42 -7.82
N PRO A 158 -3.23 -5.46 -8.81
CA PRO A 158 -2.85 -5.38 -10.22
C PRO A 158 -2.04 -4.12 -10.52
N LEU A 159 -1.09 -4.21 -11.44
CA LEU A 159 -0.19 -3.09 -11.77
C LEU A 159 -0.95 -1.85 -12.22
N THR A 160 -2.02 -2.02 -12.98
CA THR A 160 -2.87 -0.93 -13.46
C THR A 160 -3.49 -0.16 -12.29
N ASP A 161 -4.03 -0.87 -11.31
CA ASP A 161 -4.67 -0.27 -10.13
C ASP A 161 -3.63 0.39 -9.23
N ALA A 162 -2.46 -0.25 -9.10
CA ALA A 162 -1.31 0.31 -8.40
C ALA A 162 -0.86 1.65 -9.02
N ASP A 163 -0.73 1.71 -10.34
CA ASP A 163 -0.33 2.93 -11.05
C ASP A 163 -1.39 4.06 -10.91
N GLN A 164 -2.69 3.72 -10.88
CA GLN A 164 -3.75 4.70 -10.68
C GLN A 164 -3.75 5.26 -9.26
N GLU A 165 -3.60 4.39 -8.25
CA GLU A 165 -3.46 4.79 -6.86
C GLU A 165 -2.20 5.64 -6.66
N PHE A 166 -1.08 5.29 -7.34
CA PHE A 166 0.14 6.08 -7.33
C PHE A 166 -0.11 7.49 -7.85
N ASP A 167 -0.72 7.61 -9.03
CA ASP A 167 -1.02 8.91 -9.63
C ASP A 167 -1.88 9.75 -8.68
N ARG A 168 -2.93 9.17 -8.12
CA ARG A 168 -3.81 9.87 -7.17
C ARG A 168 -3.06 10.36 -5.93
N GLN A 169 -2.25 9.51 -5.30
CA GLN A 169 -1.53 9.90 -4.09
C GLN A 169 -0.39 10.89 -4.39
N TYR A 170 0.42 10.62 -5.42
CA TYR A 170 1.52 11.49 -5.84
C TYR A 170 1.00 12.91 -6.12
N PHE A 171 -0.05 13.04 -6.93
CA PHE A 171 -0.56 14.37 -7.27
C PHE A 171 -1.29 15.04 -6.12
N ARG A 172 -2.01 14.30 -5.27
CA ARG A 172 -2.62 14.89 -4.06
C ARG A 172 -1.56 15.53 -3.15
N LEU A 173 -0.48 14.80 -2.89
CA LEU A 173 0.64 15.28 -2.07
C LEU A 173 1.36 16.44 -2.75
N LEU A 174 1.63 16.33 -4.05
CA LEU A 174 2.25 17.40 -4.85
C LEU A 174 1.45 18.72 -4.76
N LEU A 175 0.13 18.65 -4.88
CA LEU A 175 -0.75 19.81 -4.79
C LEU A 175 -0.82 20.44 -3.40
N THR A 176 -0.49 19.67 -2.36
CA THR A 176 -0.39 20.17 -0.99
C THR A 176 0.90 20.97 -0.78
N LEU A 177 1.98 20.57 -1.45
CA LEU A 177 3.29 21.21 -1.32
C LEU A 177 3.48 22.42 -2.24
N TYR A 178 2.82 22.46 -3.40
CA TYR A 178 3.01 23.51 -4.39
C TYR A 178 1.70 24.27 -4.64
N PRO A 179 1.64 25.58 -4.32
CA PRO A 179 0.39 26.37 -4.39
C PRO A 179 -0.10 26.64 -5.81
N SER A 180 0.77 26.54 -6.83
CA SER A 180 0.41 26.80 -8.22
C SER A 180 0.61 25.59 -9.14
N MET A 181 -0.27 25.43 -10.13
CA MET A 181 -0.17 24.33 -11.12
C MET A 181 1.11 24.39 -11.92
N THR A 182 1.61 25.60 -12.19
CA THR A 182 2.88 25.80 -12.91
C THR A 182 4.07 25.30 -12.09
N GLN A 183 4.12 25.60 -10.79
CA GLN A 183 5.17 25.08 -9.89
C GLN A 183 5.07 23.57 -9.75
N ALA A 184 3.87 23.04 -9.52
CA ALA A 184 3.64 21.60 -9.40
C ALA A 184 4.08 20.84 -10.68
N ALA A 185 3.69 21.33 -11.87
CA ALA A 185 4.07 20.72 -13.14
C ALA A 185 5.59 20.76 -13.37
N ARG A 186 6.22 21.91 -13.06
CA ARG A 186 7.67 22.08 -13.16
C ARG A 186 8.40 21.11 -12.24
N HIS A 187 7.99 21.01 -10.99
CA HIS A 187 8.60 20.09 -10.01
C HIS A 187 8.43 18.63 -10.41
N ALA A 188 7.22 18.24 -10.83
CA ALA A 188 6.95 16.90 -11.34
C ALA A 188 7.69 16.57 -12.64
N GLY A 189 8.31 17.55 -13.32
CA GLY A 189 9.02 17.34 -14.57
C GLY A 189 8.09 17.00 -15.74
N ILE A 190 6.85 17.51 -15.73
CA ILE A 190 5.85 17.27 -16.78
C ILE A 190 5.25 18.57 -17.28
N ARG A 191 4.73 18.56 -18.52
CA ARG A 191 4.00 19.72 -19.06
C ARG A 191 2.73 19.98 -18.26
N ARG A 192 2.34 21.24 -18.13
CA ARG A 192 1.16 21.65 -17.35
C ARG A 192 -0.13 20.99 -17.85
N GLU A 193 -0.30 20.87 -19.17
CA GLU A 193 -1.44 20.22 -19.81
C GLU A 193 -1.49 18.72 -19.47
N THR A 194 -0.31 18.08 -19.37
CA THR A 194 -0.20 16.68 -18.95
C THR A 194 -0.58 16.50 -17.49
N LEU A 195 -0.19 17.43 -16.61
CA LEU A 195 -0.61 17.44 -15.22
C LEU A 195 -2.14 17.55 -15.12
N TYR A 196 -2.77 18.50 -15.82
CA TYR A 196 -4.24 18.64 -15.82
C TYR A 196 -4.95 17.35 -16.25
N ARG A 197 -4.50 16.73 -17.34
CA ARG A 197 -5.07 15.45 -17.80
C ARG A 197 -4.95 14.36 -16.72
N LYS A 198 -3.80 14.27 -16.06
CA LYS A 198 -3.57 13.28 -14.98
C LYS A 198 -4.41 13.56 -13.74
N LEU A 199 -4.58 14.83 -13.35
CA LEU A 199 -5.45 15.21 -12.23
C LEU A 199 -6.91 14.82 -12.49
N ARG A 200 -7.40 15.03 -13.72
CA ARG A 200 -8.75 14.61 -14.12
C ARG A 200 -8.91 13.09 -14.07
N SER A 201 -7.95 12.35 -14.66
CA SER A 201 -7.98 10.88 -14.60
C SER A 201 -7.88 10.33 -13.18
N ALA A 202 -7.22 11.06 -12.26
CA ALA A 202 -7.12 10.69 -10.85
C ALA A 202 -8.32 11.14 -9.99
N GLY A 203 -9.32 11.82 -10.58
CA GLY A 203 -10.49 12.32 -9.87
C GLY A 203 -10.19 13.45 -8.88
N LEU A 204 -9.10 14.20 -9.09
CA LEU A 204 -8.66 15.27 -8.19
C LEU A 204 -9.12 16.67 -8.63
N LYS A 205 -9.52 16.86 -9.89
CA LYS A 205 -10.14 18.08 -10.47
C LYS A 205 -10.85 17.79 -11.79
#